data_AF-A0A3D4R487-F1
#
_entry.id   AF-A0A3D4R487-F1
#
_cell.length_a   1.000
_cell.length_b   1.000
_cell.length_c   1.000
_cell.angle_alpha   90.00
_cell.angle_beta   90.00
_cell.angle_gamma   90.00
#
_symmetry.space_group_name_H-M   'P 1'
#
loop_
_entity.id
_entity.type
_entity.pdbx_description
1 polymer ?
#
loop_
_entity_poly.entity_id
_entity_poly.type
_entity_poly.pdbx_seq_one_letter_code
_entity_poly.pdbx_strand_id
1 'polypeptide(L)' 'RVLKKAIAKRGTSISDWRDLYGCPGENQNELQVYGREGTTCCVCKEVIVRIKQGGRSTFYCPRCQK' A
#
# COMPACT_ATOMS: atom_id res chain seq x y z
N ARG A 1 -12.46 5.67 -5.11
CA ARG A 1 -12.80 4.24 -4.89
C ARG A 1 -11.92 3.56 -3.83
N VAL A 2 -10.62 3.89 -3.72
CA VAL A 2 -9.68 3.27 -2.75
C VAL A 2 -10.13 3.42 -1.29
N LEU A 3 -10.47 4.64 -0.85
CA LEU A 3 -10.87 4.89 0.54
C LEU A 3 -12.12 4.10 0.97
N LYS A 4 -13.14 4.01 0.10
CA LYS A 4 -14.35 3.20 0.38
C LYS A 4 -14.02 1.72 0.59
N LYS A 5 -13.12 1.15 -0.23
CA LYS A 5 -12.65 -0.23 -0.06
C LYS A 5 -11.87 -0.40 1.26
N ALA A 6 -11.00 0.55 1.59
CA ALA A 6 -10.23 0.52 2.81
C ALA A 6 -11.12 0.57 4.06
N ILE A 7 -12.15 1.42 4.07
CA ILE A 7 -13.14 1.50 5.16
C ILE A 7 -13.86 0.15 5.31
N ALA A 8 -14.32 -0.44 4.21
CA ALA A 8 -14.98 -1.75 4.22
C ALA A 8 -14.07 -2.87 4.76
N LYS A 9 -12.75 -2.73 4.63
CA LYS A 9 -11.73 -3.66 5.14
C LYS A 9 -11.14 -3.25 6.48
N ARG A 10 -11.80 -2.37 7.24
CA ARG A 10 -11.34 -1.89 8.55
C ARG A 10 -9.94 -1.29 8.50
N GLY A 11 -9.58 -0.58 7.42
CA GLY A 11 -8.26 0.08 7.31
C GLY A 11 -7.09 -0.89 7.11
N THR A 12 -5.89 -0.38 7.36
CA THR A 12 -4.62 -1.04 7.03
C THR A 12 -3.80 -1.25 8.31
N SER A 13 -3.52 -2.50 8.68
CA SER A 13 -2.65 -2.84 9.82
C SER A 13 -1.26 -3.26 9.34
N ILE A 14 -0.33 -2.32 9.20
CA ILE A 14 1.08 -2.61 8.86
C ILE A 14 1.95 -2.74 10.10
N SER A 15 1.66 -1.93 11.13
CA SER A 15 2.33 -1.99 12.43
C SER A 15 1.32 -2.39 13.51
N ASP A 16 1.06 -1.46 14.42
CA ASP A 16 0.30 -1.54 15.65
C ASP A 16 -1.14 -1.06 15.51
N TRP A 17 -1.55 -0.49 14.36
CA TRP A 17 -2.93 -0.02 14.17
C TRP A 17 -3.95 -1.16 14.37
N ARG A 18 -4.97 -0.89 15.17
CA ARG A 18 -6.14 -1.74 15.46
C ARG A 18 -7.39 -0.86 15.56
N ASP A 19 -8.56 -1.44 15.37
CA ASP A 19 -9.84 -0.76 15.58
C ASP A 19 -10.24 -0.70 17.07
N LEU A 20 -11.43 -0.14 17.36
CA LEU A 20 -11.97 0.01 18.72
C LEU A 20 -12.20 -1.31 19.45
N TYR A 21 -12.30 -2.43 18.72
CA TYR A 21 -12.47 -3.77 19.25
C TYR A 21 -11.14 -4.54 19.32
N GLY A 22 -10.03 -3.89 18.98
CA GLY A 22 -8.70 -4.51 18.94
C GLY A 22 -8.45 -5.36 17.68
N CYS A 23 -9.34 -5.32 16.69
CA CYS A 23 -9.19 -6.10 15.47
C CYS A 23 -8.23 -5.39 14.49
N PRO A 24 -7.37 -6.14 13.77
CA PRO A 24 -6.56 -5.57 12.70
C PRO A 24 -7.42 -5.25 11.47
N GLY A 25 -6.97 -4.26 10.71
CA GLY A 25 -7.44 -4.00 9.36
C GLY A 25 -6.95 -5.06 8.38
N GLU A 26 -7.60 -5.16 7.23
CA GLU A 26 -7.30 -6.14 6.20
C GLU A 26 -6.88 -5.50 4.86
N ASN A 27 -6.91 -4.16 4.77
CA ASN A 27 -6.66 -3.45 3.52
C ASN A 27 -5.17 -3.49 3.09
N GLN A 28 -4.23 -3.85 3.97
CA GLN A 28 -2.83 -4.07 3.60
C GLN A 28 -2.68 -5.12 2.48
N ASN A 29 -3.58 -6.10 2.42
CA ASN A 29 -3.58 -7.15 1.40
C ASN A 29 -3.99 -6.62 0.01
N GLU A 30 -4.60 -5.43 -0.06
CA GLU A 30 -5.01 -4.78 -1.30
C GLU A 30 -3.98 -3.76 -1.81
N LEU A 31 -2.86 -3.56 -1.10
CA LEU A 31 -1.87 -2.56 -1.47
C LEU A 31 -1.17 -2.96 -2.78
N GLN A 32 -1.28 -2.10 -3.77
CA GLN A 32 -0.72 -2.35 -5.10
C GLN A 32 0.77 -2.02 -5.14
N VAL A 33 1.23 -1.02 -4.38
CA VAL A 33 2.62 -0.54 -4.41
C VAL A 33 3.27 -0.25 -3.05
N TYR A 34 2.49 0.13 -2.04
CA TYR A 34 3.04 0.52 -0.75
C TYR A 34 3.71 -0.66 -0.04
N GLY A 35 4.95 -0.49 0.43
CA GLY A 35 5.71 -1.54 1.12
C GLY A 35 6.17 -2.69 0.21
N ARG A 36 6.04 -2.53 -1.11
CA ARG A 36 6.33 -3.55 -2.11
C ARG A 36 7.60 -3.28 -2.94
N GLU A 37 8.49 -2.45 -2.42
CA GLU A 37 9.81 -2.18 -3.02
C GLU A 37 10.54 -3.48 -3.37
N GLY A 38 11.12 -3.54 -4.57
CA GLY A 38 11.83 -4.74 -5.06
C GLY A 38 10.92 -5.87 -5.54
N THR A 39 9.60 -5.79 -5.33
CA THR A 39 8.65 -6.78 -5.87
C THR A 39 8.09 -6.34 -7.22
N THR A 40 7.49 -7.30 -7.95
CA THR A 40 6.91 -7.03 -9.27
C THR A 40 5.55 -6.33 -9.16
N CYS A 41 5.33 -5.37 -10.05
CA CYS A 41 4.05 -4.69 -10.21
C CYS A 41 2.94 -5.70 -10.56
N CYS A 42 1.79 -5.59 -9.89
CA CYS A 42 0.61 -6.42 -10.16
C CYS A 42 0.09 -6.31 -11.60
N VAL A 43 0.33 -5.17 -12.28
CA VAL A 43 -0.16 -4.90 -13.64
C VAL A 43 0.87 -5.25 -14.71
N CYS A 44 2.06 -4.60 -14.69
CA CYS A 44 3.02 -4.70 -15.79
C CYS A 44 4.27 -5.54 -15.47
N LYS A 45 4.35 -6.12 -14.27
CA LYS A 45 5.49 -6.90 -13.76
C LYS A 45 6.82 -6.17 -13.58
N GLU A 46 6.91 -4.89 -13.94
CA GLU A 46 8.06 -4.04 -13.64
C GLU A 46 8.31 -3.95 -12.13
N VAL A 47 9.58 -3.82 -11.73
CA VAL A 47 9.94 -3.72 -10.31
C VAL A 47 9.41 -2.42 -9.72
N ILE A 48 8.79 -2.51 -8.54
CA ILE A 48 8.33 -1.36 -7.78
C ILE A 48 9.51 -0.67 -7.11
N VAL A 49 9.58 0.64 -7.27
CA VAL A 49 10.64 1.47 -6.72
C VAL A 49 10.15 2.28 -5.54
N ARG A 50 11.05 2.54 -4.59
CA ARG A 50 10.84 3.47 -3.49
C ARG A 50 11.73 4.69 -3.72
N ILE A 51 11.16 5.88 -3.52
CA ILE A 51 11.91 7.13 -3.46
C ILE A 51 11.64 7.83 -2.14
N LYS A 52 12.55 8.71 -1.72
CA LYS A 52 12.32 9.66 -0.64
C LYS A 52 11.90 10.99 -1.24
N GLN A 53 10.67 11.44 -0.98
CA GLN A 53 10.12 12.69 -1.47
C GLN A 53 9.65 13.53 -0.27
N GLY A 54 10.22 14.73 -0.10
CA GLY A 54 9.85 15.61 1.02
C GLY A 54 10.00 14.94 2.40
N GLY A 55 11.02 14.10 2.57
CA GLY A 55 11.26 13.37 3.82
C GLY A 55 10.43 12.08 4.01
N ARG A 56 9.44 11.82 3.15
CA ARG A 56 8.57 10.62 3.23
C ARG A 56 8.96 9.58 2.18
N SER A 57 8.70 8.32 2.48
CA SER A 57 8.87 7.24 1.50
C SER A 57 7.66 7.18 0.59
N THR A 58 7.91 7.16 -0.72
CA THR A 58 6.90 7.04 -1.77
C THR A 58 7.22 5.80 -2.60
N PHE A 59 6.24 4.93 -2.82
CA PHE A 59 6.38 3.71 -3.61
C PHE A 59 5.53 3.83 -4.87
N TYR A 60 6.09 3.48 -6.02
CA TYR A 60 5.36 3.54 -7.29
C TYR A 60 5.95 2.58 -8.33
N CYS A 61 5.18 2.30 -9.38
CA CYS A 61 5.67 1.57 -10.54
C CYS A 61 6.13 2.56 -11.63
N PRO A 62 7.40 2.57 -12.04
CA PRO A 62 7.93 3.57 -12.98
C PRO A 62 7.37 3.40 -14.41
N ARG A 63 6.82 2.22 -14.74
CA ARG A 63 6.21 1.96 -16.03
C ARG A 63 4.73 2.35 -16.08
N CYS A 64 3.97 2.05 -15.03
CA CYS A 64 2.52 2.33 -14.97
C CYS A 64 2.21 3.78 -14.56
N GLN A 65 3.10 4.43 -13.81
CA GLN A 65 2.87 5.77 -13.27
C GLN A 65 3.95 6.70 -13.85
N LYS A 66 3.54 7.56 -14.77
CA LYS A 66 4.33 8.65 -15.37
C LYS A 66 3.69 9.98 -15.02
#